data_AF-A0A014P9V9-F1
#
_entry.id   AF-A0A014P9V9-F1
#
_cell.length_a   1.000
_cell.length_b   1.000
_cell.length_c   1.000
_cell.angle_alpha   90.00
_cell.angle_beta   90.00
_cell.angle_gamma   90.00
#
_symmetry.space_group_name_H-M   'P 1'
#
loop_
_entity.id
_entity.type
_entity.pdbx_description
1 polymer ?
#
loop_
_entity_poly.entity_id
_entity_poly.type
_entity_poly.pdbx_seq_one_letter_code
_entity_poly.pdbx_strand_id
1 'polypeptide(L)'
;MPKKTFEELFAELQKKAATADPATSRTAELVHSGVHAIGKKVVEEAAEVWMAAEYESDEATAEEISQLLYHLQVMMVAKGLTLDDVYAHL
;
A
#
# COMPACT_ATOMS: atom_id res chain seq x y z
N MET A 1 -14.88 -9.98 8.30
CA MET A 1 -13.46 -10.29 8.62
C MET A 1 -12.98 -9.26 9.63
N PRO A 2 -12.11 -9.59 10.59
CA PRO A 2 -11.56 -8.58 11.50
C PRO A 2 -10.84 -7.50 10.68
N LYS A 3 -11.14 -6.23 10.97
CA LYS A 3 -10.43 -5.09 10.38
C LYS A 3 -9.02 -5.09 10.94
N LYS A 4 -8.01 -5.04 10.07
CA LYS A 4 -6.61 -4.95 10.48
C LYS A 4 -6.27 -3.50 10.80
N THR A 5 -5.40 -3.29 11.78
CA THR A 5 -4.80 -1.96 11.98
C THR A 5 -3.77 -1.66 10.88
N PHE A 6 -3.31 -0.41 10.82
CA PHE A 6 -2.26 0.00 9.88
C PHE A 6 -0.97 -0.79 10.10
N GLU A 7 -0.61 -1.02 11.36
CA GLU A 7 0.57 -1.76 11.81
C GLU A 7 0.46 -3.26 11.50
N GLU A 8 -0.72 -3.86 11.73
CA GLU A 8 -0.97 -5.27 11.41
C GLU A 8 -0.87 -5.53 9.91
N LEU A 9 -1.40 -4.61 9.08
CA LEU A 9 -1.22 -4.68 7.63
C LEU A 9 0.27 -4.60 7.29
N PHE A 10 1.00 -3.64 7.85
CA PHE A 10 2.41 -3.43 7.52
C PHE A 10 3.27 -4.65 7.87
N ALA A 11 3.03 -5.26 9.03
CA ALA A 11 3.70 -6.48 9.45
C ALA A 11 3.40 -7.65 8.49
N GLU A 12 2.15 -7.78 8.02
CA GLU A 12 1.78 -8.80 7.03
C GLU A 12 2.46 -8.57 5.68
N LEU A 13 2.55 -7.32 5.22
CA LEU A 13 3.18 -6.98 3.95
C LEU A 13 4.69 -7.28 3.99
N GLN A 14 5.37 -6.96 5.08
CA GLN A 14 6.77 -7.36 5.29
C GLN A 14 6.94 -8.88 5.21
N LYS A 15 6.08 -9.64 5.90
CA LYS A 15 6.11 -11.10 5.86
C LYS A 15 5.91 -11.63 4.43
N LYS A 16 4.91 -11.12 3.70
CA LYS A 16 4.64 -11.53 2.32
C LYS A 16 5.82 -11.21 1.40
N ALA A 17 6.39 -10.01 1.50
CA ALA A 17 7.54 -9.62 0.70
C ALA A 17 8.76 -10.51 0.95
N ALA A 18 8.96 -10.97 2.19
CA ALA A 18 10.09 -11.80 2.56
C ALA A 18 9.92 -13.29 2.18
N THR A 19 8.68 -13.83 2.23
CA THR A 19 8.47 -15.29 2.18
C THR A 19 7.53 -15.78 1.08
N ALA A 20 6.70 -14.92 0.51
CA ALA A 20 5.70 -15.35 -0.47
C ALA A 20 6.29 -15.42 -1.88
N ASP A 21 5.77 -16.35 -2.68
CA ASP A 21 6.11 -16.46 -4.10
C ASP A 21 5.50 -15.25 -4.88
N PRO A 22 6.32 -14.45 -5.59
CA PRO A 22 5.85 -13.37 -6.45
C PRO A 22 4.78 -13.80 -7.47
N ALA A 23 4.76 -15.06 -7.90
CA ALA A 23 3.75 -15.56 -8.84
C ALA A 23 2.35 -15.71 -8.21
N THR A 24 2.24 -15.70 -6.88
CA THR A 24 0.97 -15.95 -6.16
C THR A 24 0.61 -14.85 -5.16
N SER A 25 1.51 -13.91 -4.88
CA SER A 25 1.30 -12.81 -3.96
C SER A 25 1.55 -11.47 -4.63
N ARG A 26 0.50 -10.66 -4.80
CA ARG A 26 0.58 -9.30 -5.34
C ARG A 26 1.61 -8.43 -4.60
N THR A 27 1.73 -8.58 -3.28
CA THR A 27 2.74 -7.85 -2.49
C THR A 27 4.16 -8.27 -2.88
N ALA A 28 4.44 -9.57 -2.96
CA ALA A 28 5.76 -10.05 -3.37
C ALA A 28 6.08 -9.69 -4.82
N GLU A 29 5.09 -9.77 -5.72
CA GLU A 29 5.17 -9.33 -7.12
C GLU A 29 5.57 -7.86 -7.24
N LEU A 30 4.88 -6.97 -6.52
CA LEU A 30 5.14 -5.53 -6.56
C LEU A 30 6.52 -5.18 -6.02
N VAL A 31 6.91 -5.79 -4.88
CA VAL A 31 8.25 -5.60 -4.31
C VAL A 31 9.33 -6.12 -5.27
N HIS A 32 9.12 -7.28 -5.91
CA HIS A 32 10.02 -7.83 -6.92
C HIS A 32 10.11 -6.93 -8.17
N SER A 33 9.01 -6.32 -8.57
CA SER A 33 8.92 -5.38 -9.71
C SER A 33 9.61 -4.04 -9.43
N GLY A 34 9.91 -3.75 -8.16
CA GLY A 34 10.74 -2.64 -7.72
C GLY A 34 10.02 -1.29 -7.60
N VAL A 35 10.76 -0.31 -7.09
CA VAL A 35 10.28 1.03 -6.71
C VAL A 35 9.52 1.74 -7.83
N HIS A 36 9.98 1.63 -9.08
CA HIS A 36 9.33 2.32 -10.20
C HIS A 36 7.91 1.79 -10.47
N ALA A 37 7.71 0.47 -10.40
CA ALA A 37 6.39 -0.14 -10.60
C ALA A 37 5.42 0.25 -9.48
N ILE A 38 5.89 0.19 -8.22
CA ILE A 38 5.10 0.59 -7.05
C ILE A 38 4.75 2.08 -7.12
N GLY A 39 5.71 2.93 -7.51
CA GLY A 39 5.51 4.38 -7.64
C GLY A 39 4.42 4.76 -8.65
N LYS A 40 4.30 4.02 -9.77
CA LYS A 40 3.18 4.23 -10.71
C LYS A 40 1.83 3.98 -10.04
N LYS A 41 1.70 2.89 -9.29
CA LYS A 41 0.48 2.58 -8.54
C LYS A 41 0.18 3.66 -7.49
N VAL A 42 1.17 4.11 -6.72
CA VAL A 42 0.95 5.22 -5.76
C VAL A 42 0.37 6.47 -6.44
N VAL A 43 0.87 6.84 -7.62
CA VAL A 43 0.36 8.00 -8.37
C VAL A 43 -1.03 7.76 -8.94
N GLU A 44 -1.30 6.55 -9.44
CA GLU A 44 -2.61 6.12 -9.94
C GLU A 44 -3.67 6.21 -8.85
N GLU A 45 -3.44 5.56 -7.70
CA GLU A 45 -4.38 5.57 -6.58
C GLU A 45 -4.56 6.99 -6.00
N ALA A 46 -3.51 7.82 -6.01
CA ALA A 46 -3.65 9.21 -5.56
C ALA A 46 -4.58 10.03 -6.47
N ALA A 47 -4.56 9.78 -7.79
CA ALA A 47 -5.50 10.38 -8.72
C ALA A 47 -6.92 9.84 -8.51
N GLU A 48 -7.06 8.53 -8.29
CA GLU A 48 -8.35 7.88 -8.02
C GLU A 48 -8.98 8.36 -6.70
N VAL A 49 -8.20 8.50 -5.64
CA VAL A 49 -8.66 9.10 -4.36
C VAL A 49 -9.22 10.50 -4.59
N TRP A 50 -8.53 11.35 -5.36
CA TRP A 50 -9.03 12.70 -5.64
C TRP A 50 -10.33 12.65 -6.44
N MET A 51 -10.38 11.85 -7.51
CA MET A 51 -11.57 11.71 -8.34
C MET A 51 -12.77 11.17 -7.54
N ALA A 52 -12.55 10.14 -6.72
CA ALA A 52 -13.60 9.54 -5.91
C ALA A 52 -14.14 10.53 -4.86
N ALA A 53 -13.25 11.29 -4.22
CA ALA A 53 -13.64 12.29 -3.23
C ALA A 53 -14.48 13.45 -3.80
N GLU A 54 -14.28 13.80 -5.08
CA GLU A 54 -15.03 14.88 -5.75
C GLU A 54 -16.33 14.39 -6.39
N TYR A 55 -16.35 13.16 -6.91
CA TYR A 55 -17.38 12.72 -7.85
C TYR A 55 -18.10 11.43 -7.49
N GLU A 56 -17.63 10.68 -6.49
CA GLU A 56 -18.16 9.36 -6.14
C GLU A 56 -18.68 9.31 -4.69
N SER A 57 -19.02 8.12 -4.20
CA SER A 57 -19.52 7.92 -2.84
C SER A 57 -18.42 7.90 -1.78
N ASP A 58 -18.79 8.10 -0.52
CA ASP A 58 -17.90 7.90 0.62
C ASP A 58 -17.31 6.48 0.67
N GLU A 59 -18.08 5.48 0.22
CA GLU A 59 -17.63 4.08 0.14
C GLU A 59 -16.53 3.92 -0.91
N ALA A 60 -16.72 4.47 -2.11
CA ALA A 60 -15.71 4.45 -3.17
C ALA A 60 -14.46 5.22 -2.75
N THR A 61 -14.62 6.39 -2.13
CA THR A 61 -13.49 7.17 -1.61
C THR A 61 -12.69 6.38 -0.56
N ALA A 62 -13.38 5.70 0.36
CA ALA A 62 -12.72 4.86 1.35
C ALA A 62 -11.98 3.66 0.73
N GLU A 63 -12.53 3.09 -0.34
CA GLU A 63 -11.88 2.03 -1.12
C GLU A 63 -10.56 2.53 -1.71
N GLU A 64 -10.54 3.66 -2.42
CA GLU A 64 -9.30 4.18 -3.03
C GLU A 64 -8.27 4.63 -2.00
N ILE A 65 -8.71 5.22 -0.88
CA ILE A 65 -7.80 5.53 0.22
C ILE A 65 -7.17 4.23 0.75
N SER A 66 -7.94 3.14 0.84
CA SER A 66 -7.39 1.86 1.30
C SER A 66 -6.33 1.30 0.36
N GLN A 67 -6.53 1.44 -0.96
CA GLN A 67 -5.56 1.02 -1.98
C GLN A 67 -4.29 1.87 -1.96
N LEU A 68 -4.44 3.20 -1.82
CA LEU A 68 -3.32 4.12 -1.67
C LEU A 68 -2.49 3.79 -0.43
N LEU A 69 -3.12 3.57 0.73
CA LEU A 69 -2.41 3.19 1.95
C LEU A 69 -1.68 1.84 1.80
N TYR A 70 -2.30 0.86 1.14
CA TYR A 70 -1.63 -0.40 0.80
C TYR A 70 -0.38 -0.16 -0.05
N HIS A 71 -0.49 0.61 -1.13
CA HIS A 71 0.63 0.85 -2.04
C HIS A 71 1.76 1.68 -1.41
N LEU A 72 1.44 2.62 -0.52
CA LEU A 72 2.42 3.34 0.29
C LEU A 72 3.16 2.41 1.24
N GLN A 73 2.45 1.51 1.94
CA GLN A 73 3.11 0.52 2.80
C GLN A 73 3.98 -0.46 2.00
N VAL A 74 3.56 -0.89 0.80
CA VAL A 74 4.40 -1.71 -0.09
C VAL A 74 5.66 -0.94 -0.52
N MET A 75 5.55 0.36 -0.80
CA MET A 75 6.70 1.22 -1.08
C MET A 75 7.67 1.28 0.10
N MET A 76 7.15 1.44 1.32
CA MET A 76 7.97 1.42 2.55
C MET A 76 8.75 0.11 2.67
N VAL A 77 8.09 -1.05 2.45
CA VAL A 77 8.75 -2.36 2.46
C VAL A 77 9.84 -2.46 1.39
N ALA A 78 9.55 -2.05 0.15
CA ALA A 78 10.52 -2.09 -0.95
C ALA A 78 11.73 -1.15 -0.72
N LYS A 79 11.54 -0.08 0.06
CA LYS A 79 12.57 0.89 0.45
C LYS A 79 13.31 0.52 1.73
N GLY A 80 12.85 -0.48 2.47
CA GLY A 80 13.40 -0.85 3.78
C GLY A 80 13.10 0.15 4.90
N LEU A 81 12.02 0.92 4.79
CA LEU A 81 11.58 1.85 5.83
C LEU A 81 10.74 1.13 6.89
N THR A 82 10.89 1.55 8.13
CA THR A 82 10.03 1.16 9.25
C THR A 82 8.83 2.11 9.37
N LEU A 83 7.83 1.74 10.20
CA LEU A 83 6.75 2.67 10.55
C LEU A 83 7.29 3.85 11.35
N ASP A 84 8.24 3.62 12.25
CA ASP A 84 8.85 4.68 13.08
C ASP A 84 9.54 5.73 12.21
N ASP A 85 10.20 5.32 11.13
CA ASP A 85 10.82 6.27 10.17
C ASP A 85 9.78 7.23 9.56
N VAL A 86 8.54 6.78 9.36
CA VAL A 86 7.45 7.61 8.80
C VAL A 86 6.74 8.38 9.92
N TYR A 87 6.47 7.73 11.05
CA TYR A 87 5.76 8.32 12.18
C TYR A 87 6.56 9.43 12.87
N ALA A 88 7.89 9.44 12.76
CA ALA A 88 8.72 10.56 13.20
C ALA A 88 8.43 11.89 12.48
N HIS A 89 7.64 11.88 11.40
CA HIS A 89 7.27 13.05 10.61
C HIS A 89 5.78 13.42 10.70
N LEU A 90 5.00 12.75 11.54
CA LEU A 90 3.58 13.02 11.78
C LEU A 90 3.38 13.90 13.03
#